data_AF-A0A315CGS9-F1
#
_entry.id   AF-A0A315CGS9-F1
#
_cell.length_a   1.000
_cell.length_b   1.000
_cell.length_c   1.000
_cell.angle_alpha   90.00
_cell.angle_beta   90.00
_cell.angle_gamma   90.00
#
_symmetry.space_group_name_H-M   'P 1'
#
loop_
_entity.id
_entity.type
_entity.pdbx_description
1 polymer ?
#
loop_
_entity_poly.entity_id
_entity_poly.type
_entity_poly.pdbx_seq_one_letter_code
_entity_poly.pdbx_strand_id
1 'polypeptide(L)'
;MNETEIKKLAATYTREEARSRLQHVANELVKASFNIEEYIERFDSAENDAHRARIVNWALSHLVCNIQTNLRIDLLANSQAALANTGL
;
A
#
# COMPACT_ATOMS: atom_id res chain seq x y z
N MET A 1 -31.60 10.45 16.57
CA MET A 1 -30.20 10.62 17.01
C MET A 1 -29.98 12.08 17.34
N ASN A 2 -29.36 12.36 18.49
CA ASN A 2 -28.91 13.69 18.85
C ASN A 2 -27.56 14.03 18.18
N GLU A 3 -27.14 15.29 18.24
CA GLU A 3 -25.91 15.77 17.59
C GLU A 3 -24.64 15.03 18.07
N THR A 4 -24.59 14.66 19.34
CA THR A 4 -23.47 13.93 19.94
C THR A 4 -23.36 12.51 19.38
N GLU A 5 -24.49 11.82 19.20
CA GLU A 5 -24.53 10.49 18.58
C GLU A 5 -24.08 10.54 17.11
N ILE A 6 -24.47 11.59 16.38
CA ILE A 6 -24.03 11.81 15.00
C ILE A 6 -22.50 12.00 14.93
N LYS A 7 -21.93 12.84 15.81
CA LYS A 7 -20.47 13.07 15.87
C LYS A 7 -19.69 11.80 16.21
N LYS A 8 -20.18 11.01 17.17
CA LYS A 8 -19.56 9.74 17.53
C LYS A 8 -19.59 8.73 16.38
N LEU A 9 -20.73 8.63 15.69
CA LEU A 9 -20.86 7.74 14.54
C LEU A 9 -19.91 8.12 13.40
N ALA A 10 -19.83 9.42 13.08
CA ALA A 10 -18.91 9.92 12.07
C ALA A 10 -17.44 9.59 12.42
N ALA A 11 -17.06 9.76 13.68
CA ALA A 11 -15.70 9.45 14.12
C ALA A 11 -15.39 7.95 14.10
N THR A 12 -16.35 7.08 14.39
CA THR A 12 -16.20 5.63 14.21
C THR A 12 -15.95 5.30 12.75
N TYR A 13 -16.75 5.86 11.84
CA TYR A 13 -16.58 5.66 10.40
C TYR A 13 -15.19 6.11 9.91
N THR A 14 -14.71 7.28 10.35
CA THR A 14 -13.35 7.76 10.00
C THR A 14 -12.25 6.79 10.45
N ARG A 15 -12.39 6.19 11.65
CA ARG A 15 -11.43 5.19 12.17
C ARG A 15 -11.47 3.89 11.37
N GLU A 16 -12.67 3.41 11.03
CA GLU A 16 -12.84 2.20 10.22
C GLU A 16 -12.27 2.38 8.81
N GLU A 17 -12.51 3.53 8.19
CA GLU A 17 -11.96 3.87 6.88
C GLU A 17 -10.42 3.92 6.91
N ALA A 18 -9.84 4.60 7.91
CA ALA A 18 -8.39 4.65 8.09
C ALA A 18 -7.79 3.24 8.27
N ARG A 19 -8.43 2.39 9.09
CA ARG A 19 -8.01 1.00 9.29
C ARG A 19 -8.09 0.19 8.00
N SER A 20 -9.16 0.36 7.22
CA SER A 20 -9.34 -0.31 5.93
C SER A 20 -8.22 0.07 4.94
N ARG A 21 -7.85 1.35 4.89
CA ARG A 21 -6.75 1.83 4.04
C ARG A 21 -5.39 1.30 4.50
N LEU A 22 -5.14 1.22 5.81
CA LEU A 22 -3.94 0.55 6.33
C LEU A 22 -3.89 -0.93 5.93
N GLN A 23 -5.02 -1.63 5.99
CA GLN A 23 -5.11 -3.03 5.57
C GLN A 23 -4.85 -3.18 4.06
N HIS A 24 -5.36 -2.27 3.24
CA HIS A 24 -5.06 -2.22 1.80
C HIS A 24 -3.56 -2.10 1.55
N VAL A 25 -2.89 -1.16 2.22
CA VAL A 25 -1.43 -0.98 2.12
C VAL A 25 -0.68 -2.24 2.54
N ALA A 26 -1.06 -2.86 3.66
CA ALA A 26 -0.46 -4.11 4.10
C ALA A 26 -0.60 -5.23 3.04
N ASN A 27 -1.78 -5.37 2.44
CA ASN A 27 -2.03 -6.37 1.40
C ASN A 27 -1.19 -6.12 0.14
N GLU A 28 -1.05 -4.87 -0.29
CA GLU A 28 -0.22 -4.51 -1.44
C GLU A 28 1.27 -4.76 -1.18
N LEU A 29 1.76 -4.53 0.05
CA LEU A 29 3.13 -4.87 0.44
C LEU A 29 3.39 -6.37 0.48
N VAL A 30 2.42 -7.18 0.92
CA VAL A 30 2.53 -8.64 0.86
C VAL A 30 2.64 -9.12 -0.58
N LYS A 31 1.78 -8.64 -1.48
CA LYS A 31 1.86 -8.95 -2.92
C LYS A 31 3.19 -8.50 -3.53
N ALA A 32 3.65 -7.31 -3.17
CA ALA A 32 4.94 -6.78 -3.59
C ALA A 32 6.09 -7.70 -3.18
N SER A 33 6.08 -8.21 -1.94
CA SER A 33 7.08 -9.16 -1.45
C SER A 33 7.13 -10.42 -2.32
N PHE A 34 5.97 -11.04 -2.57
CA PHE A 34 5.90 -12.23 -3.43
C PHE A 34 6.45 -11.98 -4.84
N ASN A 35 6.15 -10.82 -5.45
CA ASN A 35 6.67 -10.48 -6.78
C ASN A 35 8.19 -10.28 -6.77
N ILE A 36 8.73 -9.68 -5.71
CA ILE A 36 10.19 -9.50 -5.56
C ILE A 36 10.88 -10.86 -5.36
N GLU A 37 10.30 -11.76 -4.57
CA GLU A 37 10.78 -13.13 -4.41
C GLU A 37 10.83 -13.87 -5.76
N GLU A 38 9.80 -13.74 -6.61
CA GLU A 38 9.81 -14.29 -7.97
C GLU A 38 10.97 -13.72 -8.81
N TYR A 39 11.23 -12.41 -8.74
CA TYR A 39 12.36 -11.81 -9.45
C TYR A 39 13.71 -12.33 -8.95
N ILE A 40 13.85 -12.61 -7.66
CA ILE A 40 15.06 -13.22 -7.08
C ILE A 40 15.26 -14.63 -7.65
N GLU A 41 14.22 -15.47 -7.63
CA GLU A 41 14.30 -16.83 -8.18
C GLU A 41 14.68 -16.84 -9.68
N ARG A 42 14.09 -15.93 -10.45
CA ARG A 42 14.41 -15.77 -11.88
C ARG A 42 15.83 -15.28 -12.08
N PHE A 43 16.29 -14.36 -11.23
CA PHE A 43 17.66 -13.86 -11.28
C PHE A 43 18.64 -15.00 -11.04
N ASP A 44 18.43 -15.80 -9.99
CA ASP A 44 19.29 -16.93 -9.64
C ASP A 44 19.35 -17.97 -10.76
N SER A 45 18.21 -18.21 -11.42
CA SER A 45 18.08 -19.16 -12.53
C SER A 45 18.61 -18.64 -13.87
N ALA A 46 19.01 -17.36 -13.98
CA ALA A 46 19.42 -16.79 -15.25
C ALA A 46 20.83 -17.25 -15.69
N GLU A 47 20.93 -17.65 -16.96
CA GLU A 47 22.13 -18.24 -17.56
C GLU A 47 23.31 -17.26 -17.74
N ASN A 48 23.03 -15.95 -17.80
CA ASN A 48 24.06 -14.94 -18.00
C ASN A 48 23.66 -13.58 -17.40
N ASP A 49 24.66 -12.72 -17.22
CA ASP A 49 24.50 -11.42 -16.58
C ASP A 49 23.63 -10.43 -17.38
N ALA A 50 23.58 -10.57 -18.70
CA ALA A 50 22.70 -9.75 -19.52
C ALA A 50 21.22 -10.03 -19.21
N HIS A 51 20.86 -11.30 -18.97
CA HIS A 51 19.51 -11.66 -18.55
C HIS A 51 19.23 -11.23 -17.10
N ARG A 52 20.20 -11.39 -16.19
CA ARG A 52 20.11 -10.88 -14.81
C ARG A 52 19.83 -9.37 -14.77
N ALA A 53 20.53 -8.58 -15.60
CA ALA A 53 20.31 -7.15 -15.70
C ALA A 53 18.88 -6.79 -16.16
N ARG A 54 18.30 -7.57 -17.08
CA ARG A 54 16.90 -7.38 -17.52
C ARG A 54 15.90 -7.68 -16.40
N ILE A 55 16.15 -8.72 -15.62
CA ILE A 55 15.29 -9.08 -14.47
C ILE A 55 15.32 -7.96 -13.42
N VAL A 56 16.50 -7.42 -13.11
CA VAL A 56 16.62 -6.25 -12.22
C VAL A 56 15.86 -5.04 -12.78
N ASN A 57 15.92 -4.80 -14.09
CA ASN A 57 15.15 -3.73 -14.72
C ASN A 57 13.62 -3.95 -14.60
N TRP A 58 13.15 -5.17 -14.75
CA TRP A 58 11.73 -5.50 -14.53
C TRP A 58 11.31 -5.28 -13.09
N ALA A 59 12.13 -5.70 -12.12
CA ALA A 59 11.89 -5.44 -10.70
C ALA A 59 11.81 -3.92 -10.42
N LEU A 60 12.72 -3.12 -10.97
CA LEU A 60 12.69 -1.67 -10.87
C LEU A 60 11.39 -1.08 -11.43
N SER A 61 10.99 -1.51 -12.63
CA SER A 61 9.73 -1.07 -13.25
C SER A 61 8.52 -1.45 -12.39
N HIS A 62 8.52 -2.63 -11.78
CA HIS A 62 7.44 -3.07 -10.91
C HIS A 62 7.36 -2.24 -9.62
N LEU A 63 8.49 -1.93 -9.00
CA LEU A 63 8.56 -1.10 -7.79
C LEU A 63 8.01 0.31 -8.02
N VAL A 64 8.46 0.96 -9.10
CA VAL A 64 8.10 2.35 -9.38
C VAL A 64 6.67 2.47 -9.91
N CYS A 65 6.29 1.62 -10.88
CA CYS A 65 5.00 1.79 -11.55
C CYS A 65 3.83 1.15 -10.78
N ASN A 66 4.05 0.00 -10.14
CA ASN A 66 2.98 -0.75 -9.51
C ASN A 66 2.94 -0.52 -8.00
N ILE A 67 4.04 -0.78 -7.30
CA ILE A 67 4.04 -0.76 -5.83
C ILE A 67 3.79 0.67 -5.33
N GLN A 68 4.60 1.65 -5.75
CA GLN A 68 4.44 3.04 -5.29
C GLN A 68 3.02 3.59 -5.55
N THR A 69 2.44 3.30 -6.71
CA THR A 69 1.09 3.76 -7.09
C THR A 69 -0.01 3.06 -6.30
N ASN A 70 0.10 1.74 -6.09
CA ASN A 70 -0.95 0.94 -5.44
C ASN A 70 -1.00 1.10 -3.93
N LEU A 71 0.09 1.54 -3.29
CA LEU A 71 0.08 1.86 -1.86
C LEU A 71 -0.87 3.02 -1.52
N ARG A 72 -1.28 3.84 -2.50
CA ARG A 72 -2.25 4.93 -2.33
C ARG A 72 -1.97 5.78 -1.10
N ILE A 73 -0.72 6.23 -1.00
CA ILE A 73 -0.22 7.07 0.11
C ILE A 73 -1.06 8.34 0.26
N ASP A 74 -1.60 8.86 -0.86
CA ASP A 74 -2.56 9.96 -0.90
C ASP A 74 -3.80 9.70 -0.01
N LEU A 75 -4.35 8.48 -0.09
CA LEU A 75 -5.52 8.10 0.68
C LEU A 75 -5.21 7.90 2.16
N LEU A 76 -4.03 7.34 2.48
CA LEU A 76 -3.57 7.25 3.86
C LEU A 76 -3.38 8.64 4.48
N ALA A 77 -2.78 9.58 3.74
CA ALA A 77 -2.62 10.96 4.19
C ALA A 77 -3.98 11.63 4.44
N ASN A 78 -4.96 11.42 3.56
CA ASN A 78 -6.32 11.91 3.76
C ASN A 78 -6.97 11.35 5.02
N SER A 79 -6.83 10.04 5.27
CA SER A 79 -7.33 9.44 6.51
C SER A 79 -6.61 9.94 7.75
N GLN A 80 -5.30 10.20 7.68
CA GLN A 80 -4.54 10.82 8.77
C GLN A 80 -5.05 12.24 9.07
N ALA A 81 -5.28 13.06 8.05
CA ALA A 81 -5.86 14.39 8.22
C ALA A 81 -7.30 14.34 8.78
N ALA A 82 -8.13 13.42 8.30
CA ALA A 82 -9.49 13.24 8.80
C ALA A 82 -9.51 12.84 10.29
N LEU A 83 -8.62 11.93 10.70
CA LEU A 83 -8.45 11.53 12.10
C LEU A 83 -7.97 12.70 12.98
N ALA A 84 -7.05 13.53 12.49
CA ALA A 84 -6.58 14.70 13.23
C ALA A 84 -7.71 15.72 13.45
N ASN A 85 -8.68 15.80 12.53
CA ASN A 85 -9.79 16.74 12.58
C ASN A 85 -11.04 16.20 13.31
N THR A 86 -11.07 14.91 13.69
CA THR A 86 -12.24 14.32 14.38
C THR A 86 -12.53 14.91 15.77
N GLY A 87 -11.58 15.62 16.39
CA GLY A 87 -11.81 16.48 17.56
C GLY A 87 -12.44 15.79 18.79
N LEU A 88 -12.31 14.46 18.90
CA LEU A 88 -12.77 13.62 20.01
C LEU A 88 -11.58 13.08 20.79
#